data_AF-A0A285KM99-F1
#
_entry.id   AF-A0A285KM99-F1
#
_cell.length_a   1.000
_cell.length_b   1.000
_cell.length_c   1.000
_cell.angle_alpha   90.00
_cell.angle_beta   90.00
_cell.angle_gamma   90.00
#
_symmetry.space_group_name_H-M   'P 1'
#
loop_
_entity.id
_entity.type
_entity.pdbx_description
1 polymer ?
#
loop_
_entity_poly.entity_id
_entity_poly.type
_entity_poly.pdbx_seq_one_letter_code
_entity_poly.pdbx_strand_id
1 'polypeptide(L)'
;MRQKTVRRRLAATLAMLVAISGLALASPASAAPGDTGDDGEGAPKTLIQQLEAASKGFVEAKEALERSRKRQTELAAKLKELDKQIAPRQAALDDIIQQSYRTGRLGPMSALLAAQGSEGFLDRAETLETIAVKENAAVASLKTTRDAQQAAKVAIDTEVRNEQKQVALMAKRKVQAESALKAANTGGDDKTGEDAPQSSDKAVSSSSKQKAGAAPRNSDGSLPSESCSEPDPTTSGCLSPRTLNALKQAQADGFTRFVACFREQNSGEHPKGKACDFAADKNGFGGVATGASKTYGTNLANYFINNADRLGVLYVIWFERIWLPSSGWKAYTRGNGDPSSDHTNHVHLSMR
;
A
#
# COMPACT_ATOMS: atom_id res chain seq x y z
N MET A 1 -70.85 -29.71 68.57
CA MET A 1 -69.94 -29.98 69.71
C MET A 1 -68.54 -30.23 69.19
N ARG A 2 -67.56 -29.48 69.73
CA ARG A 2 -66.11 -29.73 69.87
C ARG A 2 -65.18 -29.92 68.65
N GLN A 3 -64.09 -29.15 68.74
CA GLN A 3 -62.87 -29.03 67.93
C GLN A 3 -61.93 -30.26 67.98
N LYS A 4 -61.09 -30.44 66.95
CA LYS A 4 -59.58 -30.40 66.96
C LYS A 4 -58.99 -31.08 65.70
N THR A 5 -58.39 -30.33 64.74
CA THR A 5 -56.93 -30.16 64.46
C THR A 5 -56.20 -31.46 64.00
N VAL A 6 -55.40 -31.60 62.93
CA VAL A 6 -54.24 -30.83 62.41
C VAL A 6 -53.76 -31.41 61.05
N ARG A 7 -53.41 -30.51 60.09
CA ARG A 7 -52.34 -30.49 59.05
C ARG A 7 -51.94 -31.73 58.22
N ARG A 8 -51.92 -31.55 56.88
CA ARG A 8 -50.73 -31.25 56.04
C ARG A 8 -51.17 -31.01 54.58
N ARG A 9 -51.20 -29.74 54.13
CA ARG A 9 -50.25 -29.11 53.18
C ARG A 9 -50.14 -29.81 51.82
N LEU A 10 -50.83 -29.24 50.81
CA LEU A 10 -50.30 -28.83 49.50
C LEU A 10 -51.33 -27.88 48.85
N ALA A 11 -51.07 -26.59 48.97
CA ALA A 11 -51.68 -25.48 48.23
C ALA A 11 -50.61 -25.00 47.22
N ALA A 12 -50.88 -24.39 46.06
CA ALA A 12 -52.03 -23.67 45.51
C ALA A 12 -51.87 -23.70 43.96
N THR A 13 -52.89 -23.92 43.13
CA THR A 13 -53.83 -22.92 42.54
C THR A 13 -53.24 -21.52 42.33
N LEU A 14 -52.98 -21.12 41.07
CA LEU A 14 -53.88 -20.45 40.12
C LEU A 14 -53.92 -18.92 40.31
N ALA A 15 -53.44 -18.15 39.34
CA ALA A 15 -53.86 -16.75 39.15
C ALA A 15 -53.56 -16.29 37.72
N MET A 16 -54.65 -16.02 37.00
CA MET A 16 -54.72 -15.35 35.71
C MET A 16 -54.93 -13.84 35.95
N LEU A 17 -54.53 -13.02 34.97
CA LEU A 17 -54.75 -11.57 34.75
C LEU A 17 -53.67 -10.62 35.28
N VAL A 18 -53.01 -9.92 34.34
CA VAL A 18 -53.15 -8.46 34.13
C VAL A 18 -52.28 -8.00 32.93
N ALA A 19 -52.91 -7.19 32.07
CA ALA A 19 -52.38 -6.14 31.20
C ALA A 19 -51.40 -6.45 30.05
N ILE A 20 -51.98 -6.38 28.84
CA ILE A 20 -51.53 -5.62 27.66
C ILE A 20 -50.41 -4.61 27.97
N SER A 21 -49.23 -4.79 27.38
CA SER A 21 -48.33 -3.74 26.83
C SER A 21 -46.99 -4.35 26.38
N GLY A 22 -46.62 -4.19 25.12
CA GLY A 22 -45.25 -4.42 24.64
C GLY A 22 -45.10 -5.55 23.62
N LEU A 23 -45.70 -5.42 22.44
CA LEU A 23 -45.08 -5.99 21.24
C LEU A 23 -43.81 -5.16 20.97
N ALA A 24 -42.71 -5.53 21.62
CA ALA A 24 -41.39 -5.19 21.11
C ALA A 24 -41.18 -6.05 19.87
N LEU A 25 -41.21 -5.40 18.70
CA LEU A 25 -40.63 -5.94 17.47
C LEU A 25 -39.14 -6.21 17.75
N ALA A 26 -38.82 -7.41 18.21
CA ALA A 26 -37.47 -7.92 18.20
C ALA A 26 -37.08 -8.06 16.73
N SER A 27 -36.37 -7.06 16.22
CA SER A 27 -35.67 -7.19 14.95
C SER A 27 -34.67 -8.34 15.12
N PRO A 28 -34.54 -9.26 14.14
CA PRO A 28 -33.52 -10.30 14.22
C PRO A 28 -32.15 -9.60 14.32
N ALA A 29 -31.47 -9.80 15.44
CA ALA A 29 -30.08 -9.43 15.57
C ALA A 29 -29.28 -10.42 14.71
N SER A 30 -29.03 -10.07 13.45
CA SER A 30 -28.01 -10.76 12.67
C SER A 30 -26.67 -10.54 13.35
N ALA A 31 -26.04 -11.64 13.78
CA ALA A 31 -24.74 -11.63 14.44
C ALA A 31 -23.70 -10.94 13.54
N ALA A 32 -22.71 -10.32 14.17
CA ALA A 32 -21.59 -9.74 13.42
C ALA A 32 -20.80 -10.86 12.73
N PRO A 33 -20.17 -10.59 11.56
CA PRO A 33 -19.26 -11.55 10.94
C PRO A 33 -18.17 -11.98 11.95
N GLY A 34 -17.93 -13.30 12.08
CA GLY A 34 -16.81 -13.85 12.86
C GLY A 34 -17.00 -14.03 14.38
N ASP A 35 -18.22 -13.89 14.92
CA ASP A 35 -18.50 -14.08 16.38
C ASP A 35 -18.24 -15.51 16.91
N THR A 36 -17.94 -16.49 16.05
CA THR A 36 -17.70 -17.90 16.41
C THR A 36 -16.22 -18.26 16.59
N GLY A 37 -15.29 -17.30 16.44
CA GLY A 37 -13.84 -17.50 16.57
C GLY A 37 -13.16 -18.12 15.34
N ASP A 38 -13.93 -18.49 14.32
CA ASP A 38 -13.48 -18.68 12.95
C ASP A 38 -13.69 -17.37 12.16
N ASP A 39 -13.04 -17.21 11.00
CA ASP A 39 -13.20 -15.99 10.20
C ASP A 39 -14.64 -15.78 9.68
N GLY A 40 -15.50 -16.81 9.78
CA GLY A 40 -16.92 -16.75 9.42
C GLY A 40 -17.16 -16.69 7.91
N GLU A 41 -16.09 -16.69 7.11
CA GLU A 41 -16.15 -16.49 5.66
C GLU A 41 -16.25 -17.81 4.89
N GLY A 42 -16.10 -18.96 5.56
CA GLY A 42 -16.09 -20.28 4.90
C GLY A 42 -14.85 -20.52 4.00
N ALA A 43 -13.95 -19.53 3.90
CA ALA A 43 -12.70 -19.65 3.18
C ALA A 43 -11.71 -20.52 3.97
N PRO A 44 -10.97 -21.44 3.32
CA PRO A 44 -9.88 -22.11 4.02
C PRO A 44 -8.84 -21.07 4.42
N LYS A 45 -8.29 -21.18 5.65
CA LYS A 45 -7.21 -20.30 6.15
C LYS A 45 -6.08 -20.07 5.14
N THR A 46 -5.83 -21.06 4.28
CA THR A 46 -4.83 -21.01 3.21
C THR A 46 -5.17 -20.01 2.09
N LEU A 47 -6.44 -19.77 1.78
CA LEU A 47 -6.86 -18.81 0.75
C LEU A 47 -6.57 -17.38 1.20
N ILE A 48 -7.08 -16.98 2.37
CA ILE A 48 -6.87 -15.64 2.92
C ILE A 48 -5.37 -15.36 3.07
N GLN A 49 -4.59 -16.32 3.58
CA GLN A 49 -3.13 -16.22 3.65
C GLN A 49 -2.47 -16.07 2.27
N GLN A 50 -2.96 -16.78 1.25
CA GLN A 50 -2.44 -16.64 -0.11
C GLN A 50 -2.79 -15.27 -0.72
N LEU A 51 -3.99 -14.77 -0.49
CA LEU A 51 -4.45 -13.46 -0.97
C LEU A 51 -3.70 -12.31 -0.27
N GLU A 52 -3.51 -12.40 1.05
CA GLU A 52 -2.70 -11.46 1.83
C GLU A 52 -1.26 -11.44 1.28
N ALA A 53 -0.61 -12.61 1.18
CA ALA A 53 0.77 -12.72 0.70
C ALA A 53 0.93 -12.23 -0.76
N ALA A 54 -0.03 -12.56 -1.62
CA ALA A 54 -0.01 -12.15 -3.02
C ALA A 54 -0.22 -10.63 -3.16
N SER A 55 -1.23 -10.08 -2.50
CA SER A 55 -1.57 -8.66 -2.55
C SER A 55 -0.48 -7.80 -1.91
N LYS A 56 0.02 -8.20 -0.73
CA LYS A 56 1.13 -7.52 -0.06
C LYS A 56 2.37 -7.52 -0.95
N GLY A 57 2.74 -8.69 -1.48
CA GLY A 57 3.91 -8.81 -2.37
C GLY A 57 3.77 -8.00 -3.66
N PHE A 58 2.55 -7.89 -4.21
CA PHE A 58 2.29 -7.06 -5.39
C PHE A 58 2.45 -5.57 -5.08
N VAL A 59 1.84 -5.09 -3.99
CA VAL A 59 1.93 -3.68 -3.56
C VAL A 59 3.37 -3.31 -3.24
N GLU A 60 4.10 -4.17 -2.54
CA GLU A 60 5.53 -3.99 -2.23
C GLU A 60 6.40 -3.88 -3.47
N ALA A 61 6.18 -4.77 -4.45
CA ALA A 61 6.89 -4.74 -5.72
C ALA A 61 6.55 -3.49 -6.54
N LYS A 62 5.28 -3.06 -6.54
CA LYS A 62 4.85 -1.81 -7.18
C LYS A 62 5.55 -0.60 -6.56
N GLU A 63 5.61 -0.51 -5.24
CA GLU A 63 6.33 0.58 -4.57
C GLU A 63 7.83 0.55 -4.87
N ALA A 64 8.44 -0.62 -4.87
CA ALA A 64 9.86 -0.77 -5.21
C ALA A 64 10.16 -0.36 -6.66
N LEU A 65 9.25 -0.67 -7.60
CA LEU A 65 9.33 -0.25 -8.99
C LEU A 65 9.31 1.28 -9.11
N GLU A 66 8.38 1.95 -8.45
CA GLU A 66 8.27 3.41 -8.47
C GLU A 66 9.49 4.10 -7.84
N ARG A 67 10.05 3.53 -6.76
CA ARG A 67 11.32 4.01 -6.18
C ARG A 67 12.47 3.89 -7.16
N SER A 68 12.60 2.74 -7.84
CA SER A 68 13.66 2.48 -8.80
C SER A 68 13.58 3.43 -10.00
N ARG A 69 12.38 3.69 -10.53
CA ARG A 69 12.13 4.67 -11.60
C ARG A 69 12.50 6.09 -11.22
N LYS A 70 12.14 6.50 -9.99
CA LYS A 70 12.54 7.81 -9.47
C LYS A 70 14.06 7.92 -9.42
N ARG A 71 14.73 6.88 -8.90
CA ARG A 71 16.19 6.85 -8.81
C ARG A 71 16.87 6.85 -10.18
N GLN A 72 16.32 6.11 -11.13
CA GLN A 72 16.77 6.10 -12.53
C GLN A 72 16.68 7.52 -13.13
N THR A 73 15.59 8.24 -12.89
CA THR A 73 15.40 9.62 -13.35
C THR A 73 16.44 10.58 -12.75
N GLU A 74 16.70 10.49 -11.44
CA GLU A 74 17.73 11.28 -10.76
C GLU A 74 19.13 10.99 -11.31
N LEU A 75 19.45 9.71 -11.53
CA LEU A 75 20.74 9.30 -12.09
C LEU A 75 20.91 9.75 -13.54
N ALA A 76 19.84 9.70 -14.35
CA ALA A 76 19.86 10.20 -15.72
C ALA A 76 20.10 11.72 -15.77
N ALA A 77 19.48 12.49 -14.86
CA ALA A 77 19.74 13.91 -14.73
C ALA A 77 21.21 14.19 -14.33
N LYS A 78 21.75 13.41 -13.38
CA LYS A 78 23.16 13.51 -12.97
C LYS A 78 24.12 13.15 -14.11
N LEU A 79 23.81 12.11 -14.89
CA LEU A 79 24.62 11.71 -16.04
C LEU A 79 24.68 12.83 -17.08
N LYS A 80 23.54 13.44 -17.40
CA LYS A 80 23.47 14.58 -18.32
C LYS A 80 24.33 15.77 -17.85
N GLU A 81 24.37 16.03 -16.56
CA GLU A 81 25.22 17.08 -15.98
C GLU A 81 26.71 16.73 -16.09
N LEU A 82 27.08 15.48 -15.79
CA LEU A 82 28.46 15.01 -15.94
C LEU A 82 28.91 15.07 -17.41
N ASP A 83 28.06 14.69 -18.35
CA ASP A 83 28.35 14.74 -19.79
C ASP A 83 28.70 16.17 -20.27
N LYS A 84 27.98 17.18 -19.78
CA LYS A 84 28.28 18.60 -20.07
C LYS A 84 29.64 19.04 -19.54
N GLN A 85 30.10 18.45 -18.44
CA GLN A 85 31.38 18.82 -17.81
C GLN A 85 32.59 18.17 -18.48
N ILE A 86 32.40 17.07 -19.20
CA ILE A 86 33.52 16.32 -19.81
C ILE A 86 34.20 17.13 -20.91
N ALA A 87 33.45 17.69 -21.87
CA ALA A 87 34.05 18.40 -23.00
C ALA A 87 34.89 19.63 -22.58
N PRO A 88 34.42 20.53 -21.69
CA PRO A 88 35.24 21.63 -21.19
C PRO A 88 36.48 21.16 -20.43
N ARG A 89 36.37 20.11 -19.61
CA ARG A 89 37.51 19.55 -18.86
C ARG A 89 38.53 18.88 -19.78
N GLN A 90 38.07 18.23 -20.84
CA GLN A 90 38.94 17.66 -21.88
C GLN A 90 39.67 18.78 -22.63
N ALA A 91 38.97 19.84 -23.04
CA ALA A 91 39.59 20.99 -23.71
C ALA A 91 40.67 21.65 -22.85
N ALA A 92 40.42 21.82 -21.54
CA ALA A 92 41.43 22.35 -20.61
C ALA A 92 42.68 21.46 -20.52
N LEU A 93 42.52 20.14 -20.55
CA LEU A 93 43.64 19.20 -20.59
C LEU A 93 44.38 19.27 -21.93
N ASP A 94 43.66 19.39 -23.04
CA ASP A 94 44.24 19.49 -24.37
C ASP A 94 45.09 20.77 -24.51
N ASP A 95 44.63 21.89 -23.93
CA ASP A 95 45.39 23.14 -23.87
C ASP A 95 46.70 22.99 -23.08
N ILE A 96 46.66 22.31 -21.93
CA ILE A 96 47.87 22.00 -21.12
C ILE A 96 48.86 21.17 -21.95
N ILE A 97 48.38 20.12 -22.63
CA ILE A 97 49.21 19.25 -23.46
C ILE A 97 49.84 20.04 -24.61
N GLN A 98 49.06 20.91 -25.29
CA GLN A 98 49.58 21.75 -26.37
C GLN A 98 50.65 22.74 -25.90
N GLN A 99 50.46 23.36 -24.72
CA GLN A 99 51.45 24.27 -24.15
C GLN A 99 52.75 23.53 -23.78
N SER A 100 52.64 22.36 -23.15
CA SER A 100 53.78 21.50 -22.83
C SER A 100 54.54 21.07 -24.09
N TYR A 101 53.82 20.73 -25.18
CA TYR A 101 54.43 20.37 -26.46
C TYR A 101 55.19 21.55 -27.11
N ARG A 102 54.61 22.77 -27.09
CA ARG A 102 55.22 23.97 -27.68
C ARG A 102 56.44 24.45 -26.90
N THR A 103 56.40 24.41 -25.58
CA THR A 103 57.50 24.88 -24.71
C THR A 103 58.59 23.83 -24.52
N GLY A 104 58.27 22.56 -24.78
CA GLY A 104 59.20 21.45 -24.61
C GLY A 104 59.44 21.09 -23.14
N ARG A 105 59.97 19.88 -22.92
CA ARG A 105 60.20 19.33 -21.57
C ARG A 105 61.14 20.17 -20.68
N LEU A 106 62.03 20.96 -21.29
CA LEU A 106 62.96 21.82 -20.57
C LEU A 106 62.45 23.25 -20.40
N GLY A 107 61.29 23.62 -20.97
CA GLY A 107 60.75 24.97 -20.94
C GLY A 107 60.65 25.59 -19.54
N PRO A 108 60.03 24.92 -18.55
CA PRO A 108 59.98 25.41 -17.17
C PRO A 108 61.36 25.60 -16.53
N MET A 109 62.32 24.68 -16.79
CA MET A 109 63.70 24.82 -16.29
C MET A 109 64.42 25.99 -16.97
N SER A 110 64.24 26.19 -18.27
CA SER A 110 64.77 27.34 -19.00
C SER A 110 64.17 28.66 -18.51
N ALA A 111 62.89 28.68 -18.14
CA ALA A 111 62.24 29.86 -17.57
C ALA A 111 62.84 30.24 -16.21
N LEU A 112 63.13 29.27 -15.34
CA LEU A 112 63.82 29.48 -14.06
C LEU A 112 65.25 29.97 -14.24
N LEU A 113 66.01 29.36 -15.16
CA LEU A 113 67.40 29.74 -15.46
C LEU A 113 67.53 31.12 -16.11
N ALA A 114 66.48 31.59 -16.79
CA ALA A 114 66.42 32.92 -17.38
C ALA A 114 66.07 34.04 -16.37
N ALA A 115 65.88 33.70 -15.09
CA ALA A 115 65.61 34.69 -14.05
C ALA A 115 66.83 35.56 -13.73
N GLN A 116 66.62 36.88 -13.64
CA GLN A 116 67.65 37.82 -13.20
C GLN A 116 67.50 38.06 -11.69
N GLY A 117 68.49 37.62 -10.91
CA GLY A 117 68.51 37.77 -9.46
C GLY A 117 67.69 36.71 -8.71
N SER A 118 67.85 36.68 -7.38
CA SER A 118 67.21 35.71 -6.49
C SER A 118 65.70 35.92 -6.33
N GLU A 119 65.23 37.17 -6.32
CA GLU A 119 63.81 37.52 -6.19
C GLU A 119 63.01 37.07 -7.42
N GLY A 120 63.49 37.40 -8.63
CA GLY A 120 62.83 36.98 -9.88
C GLY A 120 62.92 35.47 -10.17
N PHE A 121 63.78 34.73 -9.46
CA PHE A 121 63.81 33.28 -9.49
C PHE A 121 62.68 32.70 -8.62
N LEU A 122 62.49 33.23 -7.40
CA LEU A 122 61.44 32.79 -6.49
C LEU A 122 60.04 33.04 -7.06
N ASP A 123 59.80 34.22 -7.65
CA ASP A 123 58.51 34.53 -8.29
C ASP A 123 58.17 33.56 -9.43
N ARG A 124 59.17 33.19 -10.24
CA ARG A 124 59.00 32.21 -11.32
C ARG A 124 58.78 30.81 -10.77
N ALA A 125 59.46 30.43 -9.70
CA ALA A 125 59.28 29.14 -9.04
C ALA A 125 57.85 28.99 -8.47
N GLU A 126 57.34 30.01 -7.77
CA GLU A 126 55.97 30.03 -7.26
C GLU A 126 54.92 29.96 -8.39
N THR A 127 55.17 30.69 -9.49
CA THR A 127 54.29 30.66 -10.67
C THR A 127 54.24 29.26 -11.28
N LEU A 128 55.40 28.61 -11.45
CA LEU A 128 55.48 27.26 -12.00
C LEU A 128 54.84 26.21 -11.08
N GLU A 129 55.00 26.35 -9.76
CA GLU A 129 54.30 25.51 -8.78
C GLU A 129 52.78 25.66 -8.90
N THR A 130 52.29 26.90 -8.98
CA THR A 130 50.86 27.18 -9.16
C THR A 130 50.33 26.55 -10.46
N ILE A 131 51.09 26.62 -11.55
CA ILE A 131 50.75 25.97 -12.82
C ILE A 131 50.67 24.45 -12.63
N ALA A 132 51.70 23.83 -12.05
CA ALA A 132 51.74 22.38 -11.83
C ALA A 132 50.56 21.89 -10.97
N VAL A 133 50.18 22.66 -9.93
CA VAL A 133 49.00 22.36 -9.11
C VAL A 133 47.72 22.42 -9.94
N LYS A 134 47.56 23.43 -10.80
CA LYS A 134 46.38 23.57 -11.68
C LYS A 134 46.32 22.46 -12.74
N GLU A 135 47.44 22.08 -13.32
CA GLU A 135 47.52 21.00 -14.31
C GLU A 135 47.12 19.65 -13.69
N ASN A 136 47.69 19.34 -12.52
CA ASN A 136 47.32 18.14 -11.76
C ASN A 136 45.83 18.15 -11.38
N ALA A 137 45.30 19.30 -10.97
CA ALA A 137 43.89 19.46 -10.67
C ALA A 137 43.01 19.24 -11.91
N ALA A 138 43.41 19.71 -13.09
CA ALA A 138 42.67 19.51 -14.34
C ALA A 138 42.59 18.02 -14.73
N VAL A 139 43.72 17.30 -14.66
CA VAL A 139 43.77 15.85 -14.92
C VAL A 139 42.89 15.08 -13.92
N ALA A 140 43.04 15.36 -12.63
CA ALA A 140 42.27 14.71 -11.58
C ALA A 140 40.76 15.00 -11.71
N SER A 141 40.42 16.24 -12.06
CA SER A 141 39.06 16.72 -12.29
C SER A 141 38.38 16.02 -13.46
N LEU A 142 39.06 15.85 -14.60
CA LEU A 142 38.54 15.10 -15.74
C LEU A 142 38.36 13.62 -15.42
N LYS A 143 39.38 13.00 -14.80
CA LYS A 143 39.32 11.59 -14.40
C LYS A 143 38.14 11.33 -13.46
N THR A 144 38.00 12.13 -12.41
CA THR A 144 36.89 12.02 -11.44
C THR A 144 35.53 12.17 -12.11
N THR A 145 35.38 13.10 -13.07
CA THR A 145 34.12 13.25 -13.82
C THR A 145 33.82 12.02 -14.67
N ARG A 146 34.82 11.45 -15.38
CA ARG A 146 34.61 10.22 -16.17
C ARG A 146 34.29 9.02 -15.29
N ASP A 147 34.97 8.87 -14.16
CA ASP A 147 34.69 7.80 -13.21
C ASP A 147 33.26 7.92 -12.65
N ALA A 148 32.85 9.14 -12.29
CA ALA A 148 31.48 9.42 -11.84
C ALA A 148 30.44 9.18 -12.96
N GLN A 149 30.76 9.51 -14.21
CA GLN A 149 29.90 9.28 -15.37
C GLN A 149 29.69 7.77 -15.58
N GLN A 150 30.77 6.98 -15.53
CA GLN A 150 30.71 5.54 -15.67
C GLN A 150 29.93 4.89 -14.51
N ALA A 151 30.17 5.33 -13.28
CA ALA A 151 29.42 4.86 -12.12
C ALA A 151 27.91 5.17 -12.25
N ALA A 152 27.55 6.36 -12.75
CA ALA A 152 26.16 6.72 -12.99
C ALA A 152 25.50 5.82 -14.05
N LYS A 153 26.19 5.51 -15.15
CA LYS A 153 25.69 4.56 -16.18
C LYS A 153 25.43 3.18 -15.60
N VAL A 154 26.39 2.62 -14.85
CA VAL A 154 26.25 1.30 -14.20
C VAL A 154 25.11 1.30 -13.18
N ALA A 155 24.92 2.41 -12.45
CA ALA A 155 23.81 2.56 -11.52
C ALA A 155 22.46 2.58 -12.25
N ILE A 156 22.34 3.29 -13.38
CA ILE A 156 21.13 3.30 -14.22
C ILE A 156 20.81 1.88 -14.70
N ASP A 157 21.79 1.15 -15.24
CA ASP A 157 21.59 -0.24 -15.69
C ASP A 157 21.14 -1.16 -14.55
N THR A 158 21.62 -0.89 -13.33
CA THR A 158 21.20 -1.62 -12.14
C THR A 158 19.75 -1.33 -11.78
N GLU A 159 19.31 -0.06 -11.85
CA GLU A 159 17.90 0.28 -11.67
C GLU A 159 17.02 -0.38 -12.74
N VAL A 160 17.40 -0.36 -14.02
CA VAL A 160 16.64 -1.04 -15.09
C VAL A 160 16.45 -2.54 -14.78
N ARG A 161 17.50 -3.23 -14.31
CA ARG A 161 17.39 -4.63 -13.89
C ARG A 161 16.48 -4.80 -12.67
N ASN A 162 16.51 -3.88 -11.72
CA ASN A 162 15.63 -3.90 -10.55
C ASN A 162 14.17 -3.70 -10.97
N GLU A 163 13.89 -2.75 -11.86
CA GLU A 163 12.56 -2.51 -12.42
C GLU A 163 11.99 -3.78 -13.09
N GLN A 164 12.78 -4.43 -13.94
CA GLN A 164 12.40 -5.69 -14.59
C GLN A 164 12.06 -6.79 -13.58
N LYS A 165 12.87 -6.93 -12.51
CA LYS A 165 12.60 -7.89 -11.42
C LYS A 165 11.28 -7.58 -10.72
N GLN A 166 10.99 -6.31 -10.43
CA GLN A 166 9.74 -5.94 -9.76
C GLN A 166 8.53 -6.20 -10.65
N VAL A 167 8.60 -5.89 -11.95
CA VAL A 167 7.53 -6.19 -12.92
C VAL A 167 7.27 -7.70 -13.00
N ALA A 168 8.33 -8.53 -13.06
CA ALA A 168 8.20 -9.98 -13.07
C ALA A 168 7.59 -10.51 -11.76
N LEU A 169 7.99 -9.95 -10.61
CA LEU A 169 7.43 -10.29 -9.30
C LEU A 169 5.94 -9.94 -9.23
N MET A 170 5.56 -8.74 -9.68
CA MET A 170 4.16 -8.31 -9.76
C MET A 170 3.32 -9.27 -10.61
N ALA A 171 3.81 -9.67 -11.79
CA ALA A 171 3.14 -10.64 -12.65
C ALA A 171 2.95 -11.99 -11.94
N LYS A 172 3.99 -12.49 -11.25
CA LYS A 172 3.90 -13.73 -10.46
C LYS A 172 2.87 -13.65 -9.35
N ARG A 173 2.84 -12.53 -8.61
CA ARG A 173 1.87 -12.32 -7.51
C ARG A 173 0.43 -12.19 -8.02
N LYS A 174 0.23 -11.57 -9.17
CA LYS A 174 -1.07 -11.55 -9.86
C LYS A 174 -1.56 -12.98 -10.15
N VAL A 175 -0.73 -13.79 -10.82
CA VAL A 175 -1.07 -15.19 -11.14
C VAL A 175 -1.34 -16.01 -9.88
N GLN A 176 -0.54 -15.81 -8.83
CA GLN A 176 -0.75 -16.48 -7.55
C GLN A 176 -2.14 -16.16 -6.97
N ALA A 177 -2.52 -14.88 -6.92
CA ALA A 177 -3.82 -14.47 -6.40
C ALA A 177 -4.98 -15.01 -7.25
N GLU A 178 -4.90 -14.89 -8.58
CA GLU A 178 -5.94 -15.37 -9.49
C GLU A 178 -6.08 -16.90 -9.44
N SER A 179 -4.98 -17.64 -9.29
CA SER A 179 -5.01 -19.10 -9.15
C SER A 179 -5.61 -19.53 -7.81
N ALA A 180 -5.28 -18.82 -6.73
CA ALA A 180 -5.87 -19.06 -5.41
C ALA A 180 -7.39 -18.84 -5.44
N LEU A 181 -7.85 -17.74 -6.05
CA LEU A 181 -9.27 -17.46 -6.24
C LEU A 181 -9.96 -18.50 -7.14
N LYS A 182 -9.32 -18.92 -8.24
CA LYS A 182 -9.90 -19.96 -9.11
C LYS A 182 -10.07 -21.29 -8.36
N ALA A 183 -9.04 -21.74 -7.66
CA ALA A 183 -9.10 -22.96 -6.85
C ALA A 183 -10.12 -22.84 -5.70
N ALA A 184 -10.32 -21.63 -5.18
CA ALA A 184 -11.40 -21.36 -4.26
C ALA A 184 -12.77 -21.45 -4.96
N ASN A 185 -12.99 -20.82 -6.10
CA ASN A 185 -14.34 -20.75 -6.64
C ASN A 185 -14.84 -22.08 -7.25
N THR A 186 -13.97 -23.04 -7.58
CA THR A 186 -14.32 -24.35 -8.18
C THR A 186 -15.10 -25.33 -7.30
N GLY A 187 -15.60 -24.91 -6.13
CA GLY A 187 -16.40 -25.75 -5.22
C GLY A 187 -17.76 -25.16 -4.82
N GLY A 188 -18.12 -23.98 -5.32
CA GLY A 188 -19.49 -23.48 -5.30
C GLY A 188 -20.12 -23.79 -6.65
N ASP A 189 -21.38 -24.20 -6.68
CA ASP A 189 -22.11 -24.42 -7.93
C ASP A 189 -21.82 -23.29 -8.92
N ASP A 190 -21.60 -23.65 -10.19
CA ASP A 190 -21.53 -22.73 -11.33
C ASP A 190 -22.83 -21.92 -11.40
N LYS A 191 -22.93 -20.87 -10.58
CA LYS A 191 -23.64 -19.66 -10.95
C LYS A 191 -22.68 -18.90 -11.82
N THR A 192 -22.55 -19.39 -13.05
CA THR A 192 -22.18 -18.57 -14.18
C THR A 192 -23.19 -17.42 -14.21
N GLY A 193 -22.83 -16.31 -13.57
CA GLY A 193 -23.46 -15.01 -13.80
C GLY A 193 -23.12 -14.57 -15.22
N GLU A 194 -23.71 -15.25 -16.20
CA GLU A 194 -23.74 -14.88 -17.62
C GLU A 194 -24.60 -13.65 -17.87
N ASP A 195 -25.27 -13.11 -16.84
CA ASP A 195 -25.80 -11.75 -16.86
C ASP A 195 -24.73 -10.75 -16.39
N ALA A 196 -23.66 -10.67 -17.17
CA ALA A 196 -22.78 -9.54 -17.15
C ALA A 196 -23.54 -8.30 -17.64
N PRO A 197 -23.40 -7.13 -17.00
CA PRO A 197 -22.96 -5.98 -17.75
C PRO A 197 -21.46 -6.19 -17.97
N GLN A 198 -21.11 -6.58 -19.19
CA GLN A 198 -19.86 -6.16 -19.78
C GLN A 198 -19.96 -4.64 -19.92
N SER A 199 -19.64 -3.97 -18.82
CA SER A 199 -19.49 -2.53 -18.75
C SER A 199 -18.01 -2.37 -18.31
N SER A 200 -17.11 -1.69 -19.02
CA SER A 200 -17.24 -0.37 -19.63
C SER A 200 -18.27 0.52 -18.96
N ASP A 201 -18.56 0.31 -17.66
CA ASP A 201 -19.19 1.31 -16.83
C ASP A 201 -18.11 2.36 -16.75
N LYS A 202 -18.20 3.31 -17.70
CA LYS A 202 -17.83 4.68 -17.46
C LYS A 202 -18.10 4.91 -16.00
N ALA A 203 -17.02 5.17 -15.26
CA ALA A 203 -17.06 5.74 -13.94
C ALA A 203 -18.35 6.55 -13.82
N VAL A 204 -19.32 6.06 -13.05
CA VAL A 204 -20.36 6.92 -12.53
C VAL A 204 -19.60 7.89 -11.65
N SER A 205 -19.24 8.99 -12.30
CA SER A 205 -18.51 10.12 -11.78
C SER A 205 -19.46 10.89 -10.88
N SER A 206 -19.71 10.35 -9.70
CA SER A 206 -20.33 11.03 -8.58
C SER A 206 -20.33 10.06 -7.41
N SER A 207 -19.42 10.11 -6.44
CA SER A 207 -19.44 11.22 -5.47
C SER A 207 -18.21 11.31 -4.54
N SER A 208 -17.22 10.42 -4.60
CA SER A 208 -16.00 10.59 -3.77
C SER A 208 -14.97 11.48 -4.49
N LYS A 209 -15.14 12.80 -4.43
CA LYS A 209 -14.15 13.78 -4.95
C LYS A 209 -12.92 13.92 -4.05
N GLN A 210 -12.99 13.46 -2.79
CA GLN A 210 -11.91 13.72 -1.83
C GLN A 210 -10.85 12.62 -1.88
N LYS A 211 -9.64 13.06 -2.21
CA LYS A 211 -8.42 12.27 -2.03
C LYS A 211 -8.22 12.06 -0.53
N ALA A 212 -8.28 10.81 -0.07
CA ALA A 212 -8.03 10.46 1.32
C ALA A 212 -6.67 10.98 1.79
N GLY A 213 -6.53 11.41 3.05
CA GLY A 213 -5.23 11.65 3.67
C GLY A 213 -4.32 10.43 3.48
N ALA A 214 -3.16 10.63 2.86
CA ALA A 214 -2.24 9.53 2.57
C ALA A 214 -1.63 8.99 3.86
N ALA A 215 -1.47 7.66 3.93
CA ALA A 215 -0.75 7.01 5.01
C ALA A 215 0.70 7.51 5.04
N PRO A 216 1.30 7.73 6.23
CA PRO A 216 2.70 8.05 6.35
C PRO A 216 3.59 7.00 5.66
N ARG A 217 4.64 7.46 4.98
CA ARG A 217 5.60 6.62 4.27
C ARG A 217 7.00 6.84 4.82
N ASN A 218 7.83 5.81 4.74
CA ASN A 218 9.26 5.90 5.06
C ASN A 218 9.96 6.89 4.12
N SER A 219 11.19 7.28 4.45
CA SER A 219 12.01 8.20 3.62
C SER A 219 12.28 7.66 2.21
N ASP A 220 12.31 6.33 2.06
CA ASP A 220 12.43 5.69 0.75
C ASP A 220 11.11 5.71 -0.03
N GLY A 221 9.97 5.98 0.60
CA GLY A 221 8.63 5.99 -0.01
C GLY A 221 7.84 4.69 0.17
N SER A 222 8.40 3.68 0.84
CA SER A 222 7.66 2.47 1.21
C SER A 222 6.66 2.74 2.35
N LEU A 223 5.59 1.94 2.42
CA LEU A 223 4.75 1.92 3.61
C LEU A 223 5.48 1.18 4.76
N PRO A 224 5.50 1.72 5.98
CA PRO A 224 6.10 1.04 7.12
C PRO A 224 5.35 -0.25 7.46
N SER A 225 6.05 -1.20 8.10
CA SER A 225 5.34 -2.33 8.71
C SER A 225 4.72 -1.85 10.02
N GLU A 226 3.41 -2.06 10.13
CA GLU A 226 2.64 -1.64 11.30
C GLU A 226 1.98 -2.86 11.96
N SER A 227 1.91 -2.82 13.28
CA SER A 227 1.20 -3.77 14.12
C SER A 227 -0.07 -3.13 14.68
N CYS A 228 -0.92 -3.96 15.29
CA CYS A 228 -2.04 -3.53 16.12
C CYS A 228 -1.50 -2.71 17.31
N SER A 229 -1.73 -1.39 17.33
CA SER A 229 -1.16 -0.50 18.35
C SER A 229 -2.07 0.64 18.79
N GLU A 230 -3.01 1.04 17.96
CA GLU A 230 -3.96 2.11 18.27
C GLU A 230 -5.27 1.52 18.78
N PRO A 231 -5.93 2.09 19.80
CA PRO A 231 -7.23 1.60 20.24
C PRO A 231 -8.25 1.59 19.09
N ASP A 232 -9.00 0.50 18.96
CA ASP A 232 -10.07 0.42 17.97
C ASP A 232 -11.31 1.20 18.46
N PRO A 233 -11.75 2.26 17.75
CA PRO A 233 -12.93 3.03 18.13
C PRO A 233 -14.26 2.36 17.75
N THR A 234 -14.25 1.22 17.05
CA THR A 234 -15.42 0.56 16.49
C THR A 234 -15.87 -0.68 17.27
N THR A 235 -14.92 -1.40 17.88
CA THR A 235 -15.18 -2.61 18.68
C THR A 235 -14.38 -2.60 19.98
N SER A 236 -13.52 -3.60 20.20
CA SER A 236 -12.56 -3.72 21.29
C SER A 236 -11.18 -4.01 20.71
N GLY A 237 -10.10 -3.95 21.48
CA GLY A 237 -8.75 -4.25 20.98
C GLY A 237 -8.10 -3.09 20.24
N CYS A 238 -7.39 -3.37 19.13
CA CYS A 238 -6.57 -2.38 18.45
C CYS A 238 -6.61 -2.45 16.91
N LEU A 239 -6.18 -1.36 16.29
CA LEU A 239 -5.94 -1.21 14.86
C LEU A 239 -4.48 -0.86 14.62
N SER A 240 -3.99 -1.13 13.40
CA SER A 240 -2.79 -0.46 12.93
C SER A 240 -3.08 1.03 12.70
N PRO A 241 -2.09 1.92 12.84
CA PRO A 241 -2.24 3.34 12.52
C PRO A 241 -2.85 3.60 11.14
N ARG A 242 -2.50 2.78 10.14
CA ARG A 242 -3.03 2.86 8.78
C ARG A 242 -4.49 2.44 8.67
N THR A 243 -4.91 1.38 9.34
CA THR A 243 -6.31 0.97 9.36
C THR A 243 -7.16 2.05 10.04
N LEU A 244 -6.67 2.60 11.17
CA LEU A 244 -7.33 3.72 11.83
C LEU A 244 -7.41 4.96 10.94
N ASN A 245 -6.36 5.26 10.15
CA ASN A 245 -6.42 6.32 9.16
C ASN A 245 -7.48 6.03 8.08
N ALA A 246 -7.49 4.83 7.50
CA ALA A 246 -8.46 4.47 6.46
C ALA A 246 -9.91 4.59 6.95
N LEU A 247 -10.19 4.15 8.18
CA LEU A 247 -11.47 4.35 8.86
C LEU A 247 -11.84 5.84 8.96
N LYS A 248 -10.94 6.65 9.51
CA LYS A 248 -11.17 8.10 9.70
C LYS A 248 -11.39 8.83 8.36
N GLN A 249 -10.64 8.46 7.32
CA GLN A 249 -10.77 9.08 6.01
C GLN A 249 -12.09 8.71 5.33
N ALA A 250 -12.55 7.45 5.45
CA ALA A 250 -13.86 7.03 4.95
C ALA A 250 -14.99 7.78 5.69
N GLN A 251 -14.92 7.87 7.02
CA GLN A 251 -15.90 8.62 7.82
C GLN A 251 -15.92 10.10 7.45
N ALA A 252 -14.76 10.71 7.21
CA ALA A 252 -14.65 12.10 6.77
C ALA A 252 -15.22 12.33 5.36
N ASP A 253 -15.25 11.30 4.51
CA ASP A 253 -15.90 11.33 3.18
C ASP A 253 -17.41 11.00 3.25
N GLY A 254 -17.98 10.88 4.46
CA GLY A 254 -19.41 10.67 4.69
C GLY A 254 -19.82 9.20 4.83
N PHE A 255 -18.87 8.26 4.87
CA PHE A 255 -19.16 6.85 5.11
C PHE A 255 -19.20 6.55 6.62
N THR A 256 -20.31 6.91 7.26
CA THR A 256 -20.47 6.92 8.73
C THR A 256 -21.40 5.82 9.29
N ARG A 257 -21.82 4.86 8.46
CA ARG A 257 -22.61 3.70 8.93
C ARG A 257 -21.77 2.82 9.87
N PHE A 258 -22.43 1.86 10.52
CA PHE A 258 -21.81 0.93 11.46
C PHE A 258 -20.57 0.26 10.85
N VAL A 259 -19.51 0.14 11.65
CA VAL A 259 -18.26 -0.52 11.25
C VAL A 259 -17.85 -1.44 12.39
N ALA A 260 -17.31 -2.61 12.05
CA ALA A 260 -16.60 -3.46 13.00
C ALA A 260 -15.21 -3.79 12.47
N CYS A 261 -14.15 -3.42 13.20
CA CYS A 261 -12.78 -3.62 12.73
C CYS A 261 -12.05 -4.75 13.44
N PHE A 262 -11.65 -4.62 14.69
CA PHE A 262 -10.95 -5.69 15.38
C PHE A 262 -11.94 -6.73 15.92
N ARG A 263 -11.56 -8.00 15.79
CA ARG A 263 -12.16 -9.13 16.51
C ARG A 263 -11.10 -10.21 16.73
N GLU A 264 -11.20 -10.91 17.85
CA GLU A 264 -10.35 -12.07 18.13
C GLU A 264 -10.81 -13.26 17.29
N GLN A 265 -9.94 -13.73 16.39
CA GLN A 265 -10.20 -14.91 15.56
C GLN A 265 -8.88 -15.55 15.12
N ASN A 266 -8.95 -16.78 14.61
CA ASN A 266 -7.77 -17.61 14.33
C ASN A 266 -7.08 -17.33 12.98
N SER A 267 -7.61 -16.42 12.15
CA SER A 267 -7.11 -16.17 10.79
C SER A 267 -7.45 -14.73 10.32
N GLY A 268 -6.94 -14.36 9.15
CA GLY A 268 -7.27 -13.08 8.50
C GLY A 268 -6.64 -11.84 9.13
N GLU A 269 -7.13 -10.69 8.66
CA GLU A 269 -6.58 -9.37 8.97
C GLU A 269 -7.24 -8.69 10.18
N HIS A 270 -8.47 -9.07 10.54
CA HIS A 270 -9.17 -8.55 11.73
C HIS A 270 -8.36 -8.69 13.04
N PRO A 271 -7.82 -9.88 13.42
CA PRO A 271 -7.09 -10.02 14.68
C PRO A 271 -5.71 -9.33 14.65
N LYS A 272 -5.28 -8.87 13.47
CA LYS A 272 -4.05 -8.08 13.30
C LYS A 272 -4.31 -6.57 13.39
N GLY A 273 -5.56 -6.14 13.56
CA GLY A 273 -5.97 -4.74 13.48
C GLY A 273 -5.85 -4.17 12.06
N LYS A 274 -5.95 -5.04 11.04
CA LYS A 274 -5.71 -4.72 9.62
C LYS A 274 -6.94 -4.85 8.72
N ALA A 275 -8.12 -5.04 9.30
CA ALA A 275 -9.35 -5.06 8.54
C ALA A 275 -10.50 -4.31 9.22
N CYS A 276 -11.48 -3.93 8.41
CA CYS A 276 -12.74 -3.33 8.84
C CYS A 276 -13.89 -3.77 7.93
N ASP A 277 -14.99 -4.19 8.54
CA ASP A 277 -16.26 -4.48 7.88
C ASP A 277 -17.18 -3.27 8.04
N PHE A 278 -17.46 -2.58 6.93
CA PHE A 278 -18.31 -1.40 6.89
C PHE A 278 -19.72 -1.79 6.45
N ALA A 279 -20.69 -1.70 7.35
CA ALA A 279 -22.07 -2.05 7.06
C ALA A 279 -22.62 -1.24 5.88
N ALA A 280 -23.27 -1.95 4.96
CA ALA A 280 -23.99 -1.33 3.87
C ALA A 280 -25.30 -0.74 4.36
N ASP A 281 -25.94 -1.31 5.39
CA ASP A 281 -27.18 -0.82 6.00
C ASP A 281 -26.96 0.21 7.13
N LYS A 282 -27.97 1.03 7.42
CA LYS A 282 -27.86 2.10 8.43
C LYS A 282 -27.82 1.57 9.87
N ASN A 283 -28.46 0.44 10.13
CA ASN A 283 -28.73 -0.04 11.49
C ASN A 283 -27.92 -1.30 11.83
N GLY A 284 -26.66 -1.35 11.38
CA GLY A 284 -25.79 -2.53 11.51
C GLY A 284 -25.70 -3.32 10.21
N PHE A 285 -25.18 -4.54 10.29
CA PHE A 285 -24.87 -5.35 9.10
C PHE A 285 -26.11 -5.75 8.30
N GLY A 286 -27.24 -6.05 8.94
CA GLY A 286 -28.50 -6.28 8.22
C GLY A 286 -28.48 -7.51 7.30
N GLY A 287 -29.38 -7.51 6.32
CA GLY A 287 -29.52 -8.57 5.31
C GLY A 287 -28.81 -8.22 3.99
N VAL A 288 -29.08 -8.98 2.93
CA VAL A 288 -28.54 -8.69 1.59
C VAL A 288 -28.85 -7.24 1.21
N ALA A 289 -27.82 -6.45 0.93
CA ALA A 289 -28.00 -5.03 0.65
C ALA A 289 -28.77 -4.83 -0.67
N THR A 290 -29.80 -3.99 -0.61
CA THR A 290 -30.60 -3.60 -1.77
C THR A 290 -30.71 -2.07 -1.86
N GLY A 291 -31.20 -1.56 -2.99
CA GLY A 291 -31.49 -0.13 -3.20
C GLY A 291 -30.38 0.83 -2.73
N ALA A 292 -30.73 1.71 -1.80
CA ALA A 292 -29.83 2.75 -1.28
C ALA A 292 -28.65 2.18 -0.47
N SER A 293 -28.80 1.01 0.17
CA SER A 293 -27.72 0.37 0.92
C SER A 293 -26.71 -0.28 -0.02
N LYS A 294 -27.17 -0.94 -1.08
CA LYS A 294 -26.27 -1.45 -2.13
C LYS A 294 -25.52 -0.32 -2.85
N THR A 295 -26.19 0.80 -3.09
CA THR A 295 -25.56 2.01 -3.66
C THR A 295 -24.48 2.56 -2.73
N TYR A 296 -24.77 2.66 -1.43
CA TYR A 296 -23.81 3.10 -0.42
C TYR A 296 -22.58 2.19 -0.35
N GLY A 297 -22.77 0.87 -0.25
CA GLY A 297 -21.66 -0.10 -0.23
C GLY A 297 -20.82 -0.05 -1.50
N THR A 298 -21.45 0.09 -2.67
CA THR A 298 -20.73 0.24 -3.95
C THR A 298 -19.88 1.51 -3.99
N ASN A 299 -20.42 2.64 -3.51
CA ASN A 299 -19.67 3.89 -3.42
C ASN A 299 -18.49 3.79 -2.44
N LEU A 300 -18.68 3.12 -1.31
CA LEU A 300 -17.64 2.90 -0.32
C LEU A 300 -16.51 1.98 -0.83
N ALA A 301 -16.86 0.87 -1.48
CA ALA A 301 -15.87 -0.01 -2.10
C ALA A 301 -15.05 0.77 -3.14
N ASN A 302 -15.70 1.56 -4.00
CA ASN A 302 -15.03 2.40 -4.97
C ASN A 302 -14.16 3.49 -4.32
N TYR A 303 -14.58 4.06 -3.18
CA TYR A 303 -13.76 5.01 -2.42
C TYR A 303 -12.43 4.37 -2.00
N PHE A 304 -12.44 3.17 -1.43
CA PHE A 304 -11.22 2.48 -1.02
C PHE A 304 -10.36 2.09 -2.22
N ILE A 305 -10.96 1.64 -3.32
CA ILE A 305 -10.25 1.31 -4.57
C ILE A 305 -9.56 2.54 -5.14
N ASN A 306 -10.27 3.67 -5.24
CA ASN A 306 -9.73 4.92 -5.78
C ASN A 306 -8.63 5.52 -4.90
N ASN A 307 -8.61 5.17 -3.61
CA ASN A 307 -7.61 5.61 -2.64
C ASN A 307 -6.61 4.50 -2.25
N ALA A 308 -6.58 3.36 -2.95
CA ALA A 308 -5.86 2.15 -2.53
C ALA A 308 -4.36 2.40 -2.29
N ASP A 309 -3.69 3.10 -3.20
CA ASP A 309 -2.26 3.44 -3.07
C ASP A 309 -1.99 4.43 -1.94
N ARG A 310 -2.94 5.33 -1.66
CA ARG A 310 -2.81 6.35 -0.61
C ARG A 310 -3.02 5.75 0.77
N LEU A 311 -3.97 4.82 0.89
CA LEU A 311 -4.34 4.19 2.15
C LEU A 311 -3.53 2.93 2.43
N GLY A 312 -2.96 2.27 1.41
CA GLY A 312 -2.24 0.99 1.56
C GLY A 312 -3.17 -0.22 1.65
N VAL A 313 -4.18 -0.25 0.78
CA VAL A 313 -5.19 -1.33 0.70
C VAL A 313 -4.58 -2.60 0.09
N LEU A 314 -4.81 -3.75 0.72
CA LEU A 314 -4.48 -5.07 0.18
C LEU A 314 -5.57 -5.57 -0.74
N TYR A 315 -6.82 -5.52 -0.30
CA TYR A 315 -7.98 -5.93 -1.07
C TYR A 315 -9.27 -5.35 -0.47
N VAL A 316 -10.34 -5.36 -1.27
CA VAL A 316 -11.69 -4.97 -0.85
C VAL A 316 -12.65 -6.07 -1.26
N ILE A 317 -13.52 -6.54 -0.37
CA ILE A 317 -14.57 -7.51 -0.72
C ILE A 317 -15.92 -6.79 -0.63
N TRP A 318 -16.72 -6.92 -1.68
CA TRP A 318 -18.06 -6.37 -1.75
C TRP A 318 -18.91 -7.18 -2.71
N PHE A 319 -20.07 -7.63 -2.21
CA PHE A 319 -21.13 -8.24 -2.99
C PHE A 319 -20.64 -9.45 -3.80
N GLU A 320 -20.12 -10.47 -3.10
CA GLU A 320 -19.58 -11.71 -3.69
C GLU A 320 -18.40 -11.48 -4.65
N ARG A 321 -17.69 -10.37 -4.50
CA ARG A 321 -16.53 -10.02 -5.33
C ARG A 321 -15.39 -9.51 -4.47
N ILE A 322 -14.17 -9.82 -4.89
CA ILE A 322 -12.95 -9.29 -4.30
C ILE A 322 -12.21 -8.44 -5.33
N TRP A 323 -11.84 -7.22 -4.95
CA TRP A 323 -10.96 -6.36 -5.70
C TRP A 323 -9.54 -6.54 -5.22
N LEU A 324 -8.63 -6.79 -6.16
CA LEU A 324 -7.20 -6.89 -5.92
C LEU A 324 -6.46 -5.76 -6.67
N PRO A 325 -5.45 -5.11 -6.06
CA PRO A 325 -4.59 -4.14 -6.76
C PRO A 325 -3.93 -4.68 -8.03
N SER A 326 -3.78 -6.01 -8.12
CA SER A 326 -3.11 -6.71 -9.23
C SER A 326 -4.02 -7.01 -10.42
N SER A 327 -5.33 -7.16 -10.20
CA SER A 327 -6.23 -7.74 -11.20
C SER A 327 -7.65 -7.18 -11.22
N GLY A 328 -7.95 -6.20 -10.36
CA GLY A 328 -9.27 -5.61 -10.24
C GLY A 328 -10.27 -6.57 -9.59
N TRP A 329 -11.55 -6.42 -9.93
CA TRP A 329 -12.63 -7.27 -9.40
C TRP A 329 -12.56 -8.70 -9.95
N LYS A 330 -12.68 -9.67 -9.04
CA LYS A 330 -12.82 -11.10 -9.29
C LYS A 330 -13.99 -11.65 -8.49
N ALA A 331 -14.54 -12.78 -8.93
CA ALA A 331 -15.58 -13.49 -8.17
C ALA A 331 -15.03 -13.98 -6.82
N TYR A 332 -15.86 -13.89 -5.79
CA TYR A 332 -15.59 -14.37 -4.43
C TYR A 332 -16.82 -15.15 -3.95
N THR A 333 -16.90 -16.42 -4.31
CA THR A 333 -18.11 -17.24 -4.19
C THR A 333 -17.99 -18.26 -3.04
N ARG A 334 -17.53 -17.81 -1.87
CA ARG A 334 -17.11 -18.69 -0.77
C ARG A 334 -17.87 -18.53 0.54
N GLY A 335 -18.78 -17.56 0.65
CA GLY A 335 -19.59 -17.47 1.85
C GLY A 335 -20.54 -18.66 1.99
N ASN A 336 -21.12 -18.77 3.18
CA ASN A 336 -21.97 -19.86 3.62
C ASN A 336 -23.43 -19.67 3.18
N GLY A 337 -23.69 -18.82 2.18
CA GLY A 337 -25.03 -18.49 1.70
C GLY A 337 -25.77 -17.49 2.60
N ASP A 338 -25.05 -16.80 3.50
CA ASP A 338 -25.58 -15.75 4.35
C ASP A 338 -24.97 -14.39 4.01
N PRO A 339 -25.68 -13.28 4.26
CA PRO A 339 -25.26 -11.97 3.77
C PRO A 339 -23.92 -11.48 4.30
N SER A 340 -23.54 -11.92 5.50
CA SER A 340 -22.27 -11.55 6.13
C SER A 340 -21.12 -12.32 5.49
N SER A 341 -21.18 -13.65 5.44
CA SER A 341 -20.08 -14.43 4.82
C SER A 341 -19.95 -14.17 3.30
N ASP A 342 -21.05 -13.91 2.60
CA ASP A 342 -21.06 -13.56 1.16
C ASP A 342 -20.71 -12.08 0.89
N HIS A 343 -20.48 -11.28 1.95
CA HIS A 343 -20.18 -9.85 1.85
C HIS A 343 -21.22 -9.04 1.08
N THR A 344 -22.48 -9.48 1.10
CA THR A 344 -23.57 -8.78 0.40
C THR A 344 -24.21 -7.70 1.27
N ASN A 345 -23.85 -7.62 2.55
CA ASN A 345 -24.39 -6.66 3.50
C ASN A 345 -23.34 -5.66 4.05
N HIS A 346 -22.06 -5.83 3.71
CA HIS A 346 -20.97 -4.94 4.13
C HIS A 346 -19.81 -4.93 3.14
N VAL A 347 -19.03 -3.84 3.16
CA VAL A 347 -17.75 -3.74 2.46
C VAL A 347 -16.64 -4.16 3.42
N HIS A 348 -15.92 -5.23 3.11
CA HIS A 348 -14.74 -5.63 3.85
C HIS A 348 -13.50 -4.95 3.26
N LEU A 349 -12.72 -4.31 4.11
CA LEU A 349 -11.47 -3.65 3.77
C LEU A 349 -10.31 -4.35 4.46
N SER A 350 -9.28 -4.74 3.70
CA SER A 350 -8.03 -5.27 4.25
C SER A 350 -6.82 -4.39 3.93
N MET A 351 -5.94 -4.22 4.91
CA MET A 351 -4.86 -3.22 4.94
C MET A 351 -3.47 -3.86 5.10
N ARG A 352 -2.45 -3.23 4.51
CA ARG A 352 -1.07 -3.74 4.51
C ARG A 352 -0.36 -3.59 5.87
#